data_AF-A0A7C5IHY1-F1
#
_entry.id   AF-A0A7C5IHY1-F1
#
_cell.length_a   1.000
_cell.length_b   1.000
_cell.length_c   1.000
_cell.angle_alpha   90.00
_cell.angle_beta   90.00
_cell.angle_gamma   90.00
#
_symmetry.space_group_name_H-M   'P 1'
#
loop_
_entity.id
_entity.type
_entity.pdbx_description
1 polymer ?
#
loop_
_entity_poly.entity_id
_entity_poly.type
_entity_poly.pdbx_seq_one_letter_code
_entity_poly.pdbx_strand_id
1 'polypeptide(L)'
;MAKPSESGATLWQQALLLAAGGAAGGLALGVLLTYAYGWPWWIPFLLALLAGGGGLAFGSVWLVSDHRRLLWAIEDATGADLDGDGEVGEPATAPAYEPPMPRLIYVRGGEPLPDVKDRADFRYFVTEVWRRPGGRGTSWRAWQGCALPSGRRVTRPVWEEYTRRLLKAGLLRKGESGAGFELCADHRQALESLREAL
;
A
#
# COMPACT_ATOMS: atom_id res chain seq x y z
N MET A 1 10.70 14.00 39.86
CA MET A 1 11.70 13.31 39.01
C MET A 1 11.63 11.83 39.31
N ALA A 2 10.83 11.07 38.53
CA ALA A 2 10.73 9.62 38.68
C ALA A 2 11.94 8.95 38.02
N LYS A 3 12.51 7.93 38.66
CA LYS A 3 13.66 7.18 38.13
C LYS A 3 13.24 6.45 36.84
N PRO A 4 13.94 6.64 35.71
CA PRO A 4 13.58 6.04 34.43
C PRO A 4 13.68 4.50 34.39
N SER A 5 14.21 3.86 35.44
CA SER A 5 14.29 2.40 35.55
C SER A 5 13.04 1.72 36.11
N GLU A 6 12.12 2.47 36.75
CA GLU A 6 10.93 1.88 37.39
C GLU A 6 9.77 1.70 36.41
N SER A 7 9.65 2.55 35.40
CA SER A 7 8.55 2.50 34.43
C SER A 7 8.57 1.24 33.56
N GLY A 8 9.75 0.83 33.07
CA GLY A 8 9.89 -0.37 32.24
C GLY A 8 9.50 -1.65 32.98
N ALA A 9 9.86 -1.78 34.26
CA ALA A 9 9.52 -2.95 35.07
C ALA A 9 8.00 -3.06 35.33
N THR A 10 7.33 -1.93 35.57
CA THR A 10 5.87 -1.91 35.79
C THR A 10 5.06 -2.28 34.54
N LEU A 11 5.57 -1.93 33.35
CA LEU A 11 4.91 -2.21 32.07
C LEU A 11 4.95 -3.70 31.71
N TRP A 12 6.10 -4.35 31.91
CA TRP A 12 6.23 -5.79 31.74
C TRP A 12 5.36 -6.58 32.72
N GLN A 13 5.23 -6.09 33.97
CA GLN A 13 4.33 -6.68 34.96
C GLN A 13 2.86 -6.58 34.52
N GLN A 14 2.42 -5.46 33.96
CA GLN A 14 1.05 -5.30 33.46
C GLN A 14 0.74 -6.23 32.28
N ALA A 15 1.65 -6.36 31.31
CA ALA A 15 1.50 -7.27 30.19
C ALA A 15 1.42 -8.75 30.66
N LEU A 16 2.25 -9.11 31.64
CA LEU A 16 2.23 -10.44 32.25
C LEU A 16 0.93 -10.70 33.05
N LEU A 17 0.41 -9.71 33.77
CA LEU A 17 -0.85 -9.83 34.50
C LEU A 17 -2.04 -10.01 33.55
N LEU A 18 -2.07 -9.31 32.41
CA LEU A 18 -3.08 -9.50 31.38
C LEU A 18 -3.01 -10.90 30.76
N ALA A 19 -1.81 -11.38 30.44
CA ALA A 19 -1.60 -12.72 29.91
C ALA A 19 -2.01 -13.80 30.93
N ALA A 20 -1.61 -13.64 32.20
CA ALA A 20 -1.96 -14.58 33.28
C ALA A 20 -3.47 -14.57 33.58
N GLY A 21 -4.10 -13.40 33.60
CA GLY A 21 -5.54 -13.26 33.79
C GLY A 21 -6.33 -13.89 32.63
N GLY A 22 -5.89 -13.65 31.39
CA GLY A 22 -6.46 -14.29 30.20
C GLY A 22 -6.33 -15.82 30.25
N ALA A 23 -5.15 -16.33 30.61
CA ALA A 23 -4.93 -17.76 30.75
C ALA A 23 -5.78 -18.39 31.86
N ALA A 24 -5.87 -17.76 33.02
CA ALA A 24 -6.70 -18.22 34.13
C ALA A 24 -8.20 -18.22 33.77
N GLY A 25 -8.67 -17.17 33.10
CA GLY A 25 -10.06 -17.08 32.61
C GLY A 25 -10.37 -18.13 31.53
N GLY A 26 -9.47 -18.32 30.57
CA GLY A 26 -9.59 -19.35 29.54
C GLY A 26 -9.59 -20.77 30.12
N LEU A 27 -8.78 -21.01 31.15
CA LEU A 27 -8.74 -22.29 31.86
C LEU A 27 -10.05 -22.53 32.63
N ALA A 28 -10.53 -21.55 33.40
CA ALA A 28 -11.76 -21.68 34.18
C ALA A 28 -12.99 -21.89 33.27
N LEU A 29 -13.11 -21.11 32.19
CA LEU A 29 -14.15 -21.28 31.19
C LEU A 29 -14.04 -22.65 30.50
N GLY A 30 -12.83 -23.06 30.15
CA GLY A 30 -12.58 -24.34 29.51
C GLY A 30 -12.94 -25.53 30.39
N VAL A 31 -12.62 -25.51 31.68
CA VAL A 31 -13.03 -26.54 32.65
C VAL A 31 -14.55 -26.62 32.73
N LEU A 32 -15.23 -25.47 32.79
CA LEU A 32 -16.70 -25.41 32.87
C LEU A 32 -17.37 -25.97 31.60
N LEU A 33 -16.86 -25.61 30.41
CA LEU A 33 -17.36 -26.11 29.13
C LEU A 33 -17.06 -27.60 28.95
N THR A 34 -15.87 -28.04 29.35
CA THR A 34 -15.49 -29.46 29.34
C THR A 34 -16.39 -30.29 30.25
N TYR A 35 -16.72 -29.79 31.43
CA TYR A 35 -17.67 -30.44 32.33
C TYR A 35 -19.09 -30.46 31.78
N ALA A 36 -19.57 -29.33 31.23
CA ALA A 36 -20.95 -29.19 30.75
C ALA A 36 -21.24 -29.96 29.45
N TYR A 37 -20.26 -30.06 28.55
CA TYR A 37 -20.44 -30.64 27.21
C TYR A 37 -19.65 -31.93 26.98
N GLY A 38 -18.98 -32.45 28.01
CA GLY A 38 -18.20 -33.69 27.91
C GLY A 38 -17.02 -33.59 26.95
N TRP A 39 -16.44 -32.40 26.79
CA TRP A 39 -15.34 -32.19 25.86
C TRP A 39 -14.06 -32.91 26.30
N PRO A 40 -13.10 -33.13 25.38
CA PRO A 40 -11.82 -33.71 25.75
C PRO A 40 -11.09 -32.92 26.84
N TRP A 41 -10.40 -33.64 27.72
CA TRP A 41 -9.68 -33.09 28.88
C TRP A 41 -8.58 -32.08 28.50
N TRP A 42 -8.13 -32.06 27.25
CA TRP A 42 -7.11 -31.12 26.75
C TRP A 42 -7.67 -29.74 26.36
N ILE A 43 -8.99 -29.61 26.17
CA ILE A 43 -9.63 -28.36 25.75
C ILE A 43 -9.40 -27.19 26.72
N PRO A 44 -9.47 -27.37 28.06
CA PRO A 44 -9.21 -26.28 28.99
C PRO A 44 -7.81 -25.67 28.85
N PHE A 45 -6.80 -26.50 28.56
CA PHE A 45 -5.42 -26.04 28.38
C PHE A 45 -5.25 -25.26 27.07
N LEU A 46 -5.91 -25.68 25.99
CA LEU A 46 -5.89 -24.90 24.74
C LEU A 46 -6.61 -23.56 24.88
N LEU A 47 -7.75 -23.52 25.57
CA LEU A 47 -8.46 -22.26 25.81
C LEU A 47 -7.65 -21.32 26.69
N ALA A 48 -6.95 -21.84 27.71
CA ALA A 48 -5.99 -21.06 28.50
C ALA A 48 -4.85 -20.49 27.65
N LEU A 49 -4.29 -21.31 26.74
CA LEU A 49 -3.19 -20.89 25.87
C LEU A 49 -3.63 -19.83 24.86
N LEU A 50 -4.80 -19.99 24.24
CA LEU A 50 -5.37 -19.02 23.30
C LEU A 50 -5.73 -17.71 24.01
N ALA A 51 -6.38 -17.77 25.17
CA ALA A 51 -6.76 -16.58 25.92
C ALA A 51 -5.54 -15.84 26.49
N GLY A 52 -4.54 -16.57 27.01
CA GLY A 52 -3.30 -15.98 27.49
C GLY A 52 -2.45 -15.37 26.37
N GLY A 53 -2.29 -16.09 25.26
CA GLY A 53 -1.58 -15.59 24.07
C GLY A 53 -2.27 -14.39 23.44
N GLY A 54 -3.60 -14.41 23.32
CA GLY A 54 -4.40 -13.29 22.84
C GLY A 54 -4.31 -12.08 23.76
N GLY A 55 -4.37 -12.28 25.08
CA GLY A 55 -4.20 -11.22 26.07
C GLY A 55 -2.81 -10.56 26.00
N LEU A 56 -1.76 -11.35 25.79
CA LEU A 56 -0.40 -10.83 25.63
C LEU A 56 -0.25 -10.03 24.33
N ALA A 57 -0.76 -10.54 23.22
CA ALA A 57 -0.72 -9.84 21.93
C ALA A 57 -1.48 -8.51 22.00
N PHE A 58 -2.69 -8.53 22.55
CA PHE A 58 -3.52 -7.33 22.72
C PHE A 58 -2.85 -6.31 23.66
N GLY A 59 -2.36 -6.75 24.82
CA GLY A 59 -1.65 -5.90 25.76
C GLY A 59 -0.39 -5.27 25.16
N SER A 60 0.35 -6.02 24.35
CA SER A 60 1.54 -5.51 23.65
C SER A 60 1.19 -4.41 22.64
N VAL A 61 0.16 -4.62 21.82
CA VAL A 61 -0.31 -3.62 20.85
C VAL A 61 -0.80 -2.35 21.55
N TRP A 62 -1.57 -2.51 22.62
CA TRP A 62 -2.05 -1.38 23.43
C TRP A 62 -0.88 -0.58 24.00
N LEU A 63 0.09 -1.27 24.59
CA LEU A 63 1.24 -0.65 25.26
C LEU A 63 2.12 0.16 24.30
N VAL A 64 2.37 -0.39 23.12
CA VAL A 64 3.08 0.31 22.04
C VAL A 64 2.29 1.53 21.56
N SER A 65 0.98 1.39 21.39
CA SER A 65 0.12 2.49 20.93
C SER A 65 0.05 3.63 21.95
N ASP A 66 -0.05 3.31 23.24
CA ASP A 66 -0.08 4.28 24.33
C ASP A 66 1.26 5.03 24.45
N HIS A 67 2.38 4.32 24.39
CA HIS A 67 3.71 4.95 24.36
C HIS A 67 3.88 5.87 23.16
N ARG A 68 3.39 5.47 21.99
CA ARG A 68 3.50 6.28 20.77
C ARG A 68 2.68 7.56 20.86
N ARG A 69 1.47 7.49 21.43
CA ARG A 69 0.64 8.67 21.70
C ARG A 69 1.28 9.61 22.72
N LEU A 70 1.90 9.06 23.75
CA LEU A 70 2.59 9.85 24.76
C LEU A 70 3.81 10.55 24.15
N LEU A 71 4.54 9.85 23.28
CA LEU A 71 5.66 10.40 22.54
C LEU A 71 5.21 11.58 21.66
N TRP A 72 4.17 11.40 20.84
CA TRP A 72 3.58 12.48 20.04
C TRP A 72 3.10 13.67 20.88
N ALA A 73 2.46 13.41 22.02
CA ALA A 73 2.01 14.48 22.92
C ALA A 73 3.18 15.28 23.53
N ILE A 74 4.33 14.64 23.77
CA ILE A 74 5.55 15.33 24.22
C ILE A 74 6.16 16.13 23.07
N GLU A 75 6.20 15.59 21.85
CA GLU A 75 6.69 16.30 20.67
C GLU A 75 5.86 17.55 20.39
N ASP A 76 4.53 17.45 20.43
CA ASP A 76 3.61 18.59 20.32
C ASP A 76 3.85 19.64 21.41
N ALA A 77 4.12 19.20 22.64
CA ALA A 77 4.37 20.10 23.77
C ALA A 77 5.75 20.78 23.71
N THR A 78 6.75 20.11 23.13
CA THR A 78 8.14 20.59 23.11
C THR A 78 8.52 21.25 21.79
N GLY A 79 7.77 21.01 20.71
CA GLY A 79 8.09 21.45 19.36
C GLY A 79 9.34 20.79 18.79
N ALA A 80 9.79 19.66 19.36
CA ALA A 80 10.99 18.94 18.97
C ALA A 80 10.61 17.54 18.51
N ASP A 81 11.18 17.13 17.38
CA ASP A 81 11.12 15.77 16.84
C ASP A 81 11.98 14.86 17.72
N LEU A 82 11.36 13.97 18.50
CA LEU A 82 12.02 13.11 19.48
C LEU A 82 12.25 11.70 18.94
N ASP A 83 11.44 11.22 18.00
CA ASP A 83 11.62 9.92 17.35
C ASP A 83 12.44 9.97 16.04
N GLY A 84 12.71 11.15 15.53
CA GLY A 84 13.57 11.42 14.37
C GLY A 84 12.89 11.13 13.03
N ASP A 85 11.55 11.12 12.98
CA ASP A 85 10.79 10.85 11.76
C ASP A 85 10.59 12.08 10.86
N GLY A 86 11.02 13.26 11.34
CA GLY A 86 10.96 14.53 10.61
C GLY A 86 9.61 15.24 10.72
N GLU A 87 8.65 14.69 11.47
CA GLU A 87 7.41 15.33 11.86
C GLU A 87 7.43 15.64 13.38
N VAL A 88 6.50 16.47 13.84
CA VAL A 88 6.34 16.78 15.26
C VAL A 88 4.91 16.42 15.61
N GLY A 89 4.73 15.47 16.52
CA GLY A 89 3.40 15.01 16.93
C GLY A 89 2.89 13.84 16.09
N GLU A 90 1.56 13.66 16.06
CA GLU A 90 0.97 12.55 15.31
C GLU A 90 1.20 12.75 13.80
N PRO A 91 1.81 11.77 13.10
CA PRO A 91 2.12 11.94 11.70
C PRO A 91 0.83 12.11 10.91
N ALA A 92 0.82 13.10 10.01
CA ALA A 92 -0.36 13.40 9.22
C ALA A 92 -0.79 12.13 8.49
N THR A 93 -2.05 11.71 8.67
CA THR A 93 -2.58 10.56 7.92
C THR A 93 -2.38 10.87 6.45
N ALA A 94 -1.51 10.09 5.78
CA ALA A 94 -1.20 10.30 4.38
C ALA A 94 -2.53 10.44 3.63
N PRO A 95 -2.72 11.51 2.82
CA PRO A 95 -3.98 11.71 2.13
C PRO A 95 -4.30 10.43 1.36
N ALA A 96 -5.55 9.97 1.48
CA ALA A 96 -6.04 8.88 0.66
C ALA A 96 -5.62 9.19 -0.79
N TYR A 97 -4.88 8.28 -1.40
CA TYR A 97 -4.35 8.48 -2.75
C TYR A 97 -5.53 8.67 -3.70
N GLU A 98 -5.87 9.93 -3.99
CA GLU A 98 -6.73 10.26 -5.11
C GLU A 98 -5.89 10.04 -6.37
N PRO A 99 -6.20 9.02 -7.20
CA PRO A 99 -5.51 8.88 -8.47
C PRO A 99 -5.69 10.19 -9.23
N PRO A 100 -4.61 10.81 -9.75
CA PRO A 100 -4.74 12.03 -10.52
C PRO A 100 -5.72 11.78 -11.65
N MET A 101 -6.82 12.54 -11.70
CA MET A 101 -7.78 12.43 -12.81
C MET A 101 -6.98 12.49 -14.12
N PRO A 102 -7.19 11.53 -15.03
CA PRO A 102 -6.41 11.50 -16.26
C PRO A 102 -6.71 12.79 -17.04
N ARG A 103 -5.66 13.54 -17.36
CA ARG A 103 -5.81 14.82 -18.06
C ARG A 103 -6.05 14.54 -19.54
N LEU A 104 -7.13 15.08 -20.11
CA LEU A 104 -7.30 15.17 -21.57
C LEU A 104 -6.25 16.14 -22.13
N ILE A 105 -5.10 15.61 -22.54
CA ILE A 105 -3.96 16.43 -22.97
C ILE A 105 -4.09 16.99 -24.38
N TYR A 106 -4.78 16.29 -25.27
CA TYR A 106 -4.82 16.67 -26.68
C TYR A 106 -5.75 17.86 -26.96
N VAL A 107 -6.72 18.16 -26.07
CA VAL A 107 -7.56 19.37 -26.19
C VAL A 107 -6.84 20.63 -25.68
N ARG A 108 -5.97 20.50 -24.66
CA ARG A 108 -5.50 21.66 -23.87
C ARG A 108 -3.99 21.95 -24.02
N GLY A 109 -3.22 21.05 -24.65
CA GLY A 109 -1.75 21.12 -24.71
C GLY A 109 -1.12 21.61 -26.02
N GLY A 110 -1.89 21.81 -27.10
CA GLY A 110 -1.40 22.38 -28.36
C GLY A 110 -0.39 21.52 -29.16
N GLU A 111 -0.16 20.26 -28.76
CA GLU A 111 0.71 19.36 -29.52
C GLU A 111 -0.01 18.90 -30.80
N PRO A 112 0.66 18.87 -31.95
CA PRO A 112 0.06 18.43 -33.19
C PRO A 112 -0.42 16.99 -33.07
N LEU A 113 -1.65 16.75 -33.53
CA LEU A 113 -2.21 15.40 -33.63
C LEU A 113 -1.26 14.53 -34.47
N PRO A 114 -0.94 13.31 -34.03
CA PRO A 114 -0.18 12.38 -34.86
C PRO A 114 -0.85 12.18 -36.22
N ASP A 115 -0.03 12.01 -37.26
CA ASP A 115 -0.49 11.60 -38.59
C ASP A 115 -1.40 10.36 -38.46
N VAL A 116 -2.32 10.15 -39.39
CA VAL A 116 -3.31 9.05 -39.32
C VAL A 116 -2.63 7.69 -39.13
N LYS A 117 -1.43 7.51 -39.71
CA LYS A 117 -0.59 6.33 -39.52
C LYS A 117 -0.05 6.16 -38.10
N ASP A 118 0.31 7.28 -37.45
CA ASP A 118 0.82 7.29 -36.08
C ASP A 118 -0.28 7.07 -35.03
N ARG A 119 -1.55 7.36 -35.36
CA ARG A 119 -2.70 7.08 -34.48
C ARG A 119 -2.97 5.59 -34.31
N ALA A 120 -2.97 4.83 -35.41
CA ALA A 120 -3.17 3.38 -35.37
C ALA A 120 -2.03 2.69 -34.58
N ASP A 121 -0.81 3.15 -34.77
CA ASP A 121 0.37 2.69 -34.06
C ASP A 121 0.30 2.98 -32.55
N PHE A 122 -0.08 4.22 -32.20
CA PHE A 122 -0.26 4.61 -30.81
C PHE A 122 -1.42 3.86 -30.15
N ARG A 123 -2.52 3.62 -30.87
CA ARG A 123 -3.64 2.80 -30.39
C ARG A 123 -3.23 1.37 -30.11
N TYR A 124 -2.47 0.76 -31.00
CA TYR A 124 -1.90 -0.56 -30.78
C TYR A 124 -1.01 -0.59 -29.55
N PHE A 125 -0.16 0.44 -29.39
CA PHE A 125 0.70 0.60 -28.22
C PHE A 125 -0.10 0.62 -26.92
N VAL A 126 -1.09 1.50 -26.81
CA VAL A 126 -1.96 1.61 -25.62
C VAL A 126 -2.69 0.29 -25.35
N THR A 127 -3.22 -0.36 -26.39
CA THR A 127 -3.96 -1.61 -26.23
C THR A 127 -3.08 -2.71 -25.64
N GLU A 128 -1.88 -2.89 -26.17
CA GLU A 128 -0.95 -3.95 -25.73
C GLU A 128 -0.27 -3.65 -24.38
N VAL A 129 -0.18 -2.37 -23.97
CA VAL A 129 0.26 -2.03 -22.60
C VAL A 129 -0.78 -2.48 -21.56
N TRP A 130 -2.08 -2.31 -21.84
CA TRP A 130 -3.18 -2.63 -20.90
C TRP A 130 -3.78 -4.03 -21.07
N ARG A 131 -3.42 -4.77 -22.12
CA ARG A 131 -3.97 -6.11 -22.41
C ARG A 131 -3.60 -7.10 -21.30
N ARG A 132 -4.62 -7.72 -20.69
CA ARG A 132 -4.45 -8.84 -19.74
C ARG A 132 -5.42 -9.98 -20.05
N PRO A 133 -4.98 -11.25 -19.99
CA PRO A 133 -3.59 -11.72 -19.88
C PRO A 133 -2.83 -11.59 -21.22
N GLY A 134 -1.51 -11.39 -21.16
CA GLY A 134 -0.63 -11.49 -22.35
C GLY A 134 -0.25 -10.18 -23.06
N GLY A 135 -0.50 -9.00 -22.48
CA GLY A 135 0.05 -7.75 -22.99
C GLY A 135 1.55 -7.61 -22.78
N ARG A 136 2.18 -6.70 -23.55
CA ARG A 136 3.62 -6.40 -23.48
C ARG A 136 4.00 -5.59 -22.23
N GLY A 137 3.05 -4.89 -21.62
CA GLY A 137 3.30 -4.02 -20.47
C GLY A 137 4.12 -2.77 -20.83
N THR A 138 4.70 -2.12 -19.82
CA THR A 138 5.33 -0.79 -19.97
C THR A 138 6.85 -0.82 -20.20
N SER A 139 7.49 -1.99 -20.16
CA SER A 139 8.96 -2.08 -20.22
C SER A 139 9.52 -1.99 -21.64
N TRP A 140 10.61 -1.24 -21.85
CA TRP A 140 11.28 -1.14 -23.16
C TRP A 140 11.63 -2.52 -23.77
N ARG A 141 12.09 -3.46 -22.94
CA ARG A 141 12.47 -4.82 -23.41
C ARG A 141 11.33 -5.57 -24.09
N ALA A 142 10.08 -5.35 -23.66
CA ALA A 142 8.92 -6.01 -24.26
C ALA A 142 8.53 -5.43 -25.64
N TRP A 143 9.00 -4.21 -25.91
CA TRP A 143 8.67 -3.44 -27.11
C TRP A 143 9.79 -3.45 -28.16
N GLN A 144 11.02 -3.78 -27.78
CA GLN A 144 12.17 -3.79 -28.68
C GLN A 144 11.94 -4.68 -29.90
N GLY A 145 11.94 -4.07 -31.10
CA GLY A 145 11.81 -4.79 -32.38
C GLY A 145 10.37 -5.20 -32.73
N CYS A 146 9.37 -4.83 -31.93
CA CYS A 146 7.96 -5.06 -32.25
C CYS A 146 7.56 -4.28 -33.51
N ALA A 147 6.84 -4.93 -34.42
CA ALA A 147 6.25 -4.28 -35.59
C ALA A 147 4.91 -3.64 -35.20
N LEU A 148 4.77 -2.36 -35.47
CA LEU A 148 3.54 -1.60 -35.34
C LEU A 148 2.62 -1.87 -36.56
N PRO A 149 1.31 -1.59 -36.47
CA PRO A 149 0.37 -1.69 -37.59
C PRO A 149 0.81 -0.98 -38.87
N SER A 150 1.55 0.12 -38.77
CA SER A 150 2.13 0.84 -39.92
C SER A 150 3.28 0.10 -40.62
N GLY A 151 3.75 -1.02 -40.06
CA GLY A 151 4.95 -1.75 -40.50
C GLY A 151 6.26 -1.18 -39.92
N ARG A 152 6.21 -0.06 -39.18
CA ARG A 152 7.37 0.49 -38.48
C ARG A 152 7.77 -0.41 -37.32
N ARG A 153 9.07 -0.53 -37.04
CA ARG A 153 9.55 -1.17 -35.81
C ARG A 153 9.60 -0.16 -34.68
N VAL A 154 9.20 -0.58 -33.49
CA VAL A 154 9.33 0.25 -32.29
C VAL A 154 10.81 0.43 -31.96
N THR A 155 11.27 1.66 -32.09
CA THR A 155 12.60 2.10 -31.67
C THR A 155 12.51 2.71 -30.27
N ARG A 156 13.67 2.85 -29.60
CA ARG A 156 13.72 3.43 -28.26
C ARG A 156 13.15 4.86 -28.21
N PRO A 157 13.46 5.76 -29.16
CA PRO A 157 12.85 7.08 -29.20
C PRO A 157 11.32 7.05 -29.32
N VAL A 158 10.78 6.15 -30.15
CA VAL A 158 9.31 6.02 -30.34
C VAL A 158 8.64 5.51 -29.05
N TRP A 159 9.24 4.51 -28.39
CA TRP A 159 8.73 4.03 -27.10
C TRP A 159 8.81 5.12 -26.01
N GLU A 160 9.91 5.88 -25.94
CA GLU A 160 10.06 6.99 -24.98
C GLU A 160 9.03 8.09 -25.25
N GLU A 161 8.74 8.40 -26.51
CA GLU A 161 7.72 9.37 -26.91
C GLU A 161 6.32 8.93 -26.47
N TYR A 162 5.92 7.68 -26.77
CA TYR A 162 4.61 7.16 -26.40
C TYR A 162 4.45 7.04 -24.89
N THR A 163 5.51 6.59 -24.19
CA THR A 163 5.53 6.52 -22.73
C THR A 163 5.43 7.92 -22.11
N ARG A 164 6.12 8.92 -22.67
CA ARG A 164 6.02 10.32 -22.23
C ARG A 164 4.61 10.87 -22.39
N ARG A 165 3.91 10.53 -23.49
CA ARG A 165 2.51 10.91 -23.70
C ARG A 165 1.59 10.31 -22.62
N LEU A 166 1.78 9.04 -22.28
CA LEU A 166 1.04 8.37 -21.21
C LEU A 166 1.34 8.95 -19.82
N LEU A 167 2.60 9.26 -19.52
CA LEU A 167 3.03 9.93 -18.29
C LEU A 167 2.38 11.31 -18.15
N LYS A 168 2.44 12.12 -19.22
CA LYS A 168 1.79 13.44 -19.20
C LYS A 168 0.28 13.26 -18.94
N ALA A 169 -0.37 12.30 -19.59
CA ALA A 169 -1.81 12.06 -19.47
C ALA A 169 -2.24 11.53 -18.09
N GLY A 170 -1.30 11.25 -17.19
CA GLY A 170 -1.58 10.68 -15.87
C GLY A 170 -1.96 9.20 -15.92
N LEU A 171 -1.72 8.53 -17.05
CA LEU A 171 -2.05 7.11 -17.24
C LEU A 171 -0.92 6.20 -16.74
N LEU A 172 0.30 6.73 -16.69
CA LEU A 172 1.47 6.08 -16.11
C LEU A 172 2.09 6.96 -15.02
N ARG A 173 2.72 6.32 -14.03
CA ARG A 173 3.61 6.97 -13.07
C ARG A 173 4.92 6.20 -12.99
N LYS A 174 6.03 6.90 -12.71
CA LYS A 174 7.31 6.25 -12.39
C LYS A 174 7.17 5.60 -11.01
N GLY A 175 7.36 4.28 -10.93
CA GLY A 175 7.25 3.55 -9.67
C GLY A 175 8.26 4.05 -8.64
N GLU A 176 7.91 3.93 -7.36
CA GLU A 176 8.67 4.52 -6.23
C GLU A 176 10.09 3.95 -6.11
N SER A 177 10.30 2.72 -6.57
CA SER A 177 11.61 2.05 -6.62
C SER A 177 12.48 2.44 -7.82
N GLY A 178 11.98 3.29 -8.72
CA GLY A 178 12.67 3.68 -9.96
C GLY A 178 12.79 2.57 -11.01
N ALA A 179 12.28 1.36 -10.74
CA ALA A 179 12.48 0.16 -11.56
C ALA A 179 11.41 -0.06 -12.67
N GLY A 180 10.43 0.82 -12.83
CA GLY A 180 9.40 0.66 -13.85
C GLY A 180 8.34 1.75 -13.87
N PHE A 181 7.36 1.58 -14.75
CA PHE A 181 6.16 2.41 -14.79
C PHE A 181 4.96 1.63 -14.27
N GLU A 182 4.23 2.25 -13.36
CA GLU A 182 2.98 1.76 -12.80
C GLU A 182 1.80 2.33 -13.58
N LEU A 183 0.78 1.50 -13.79
CA LEU A 183 -0.46 1.89 -14.46
C LEU A 183 -1.36 2.58 -13.44
N CYS A 184 -1.72 3.84 -13.70
CA CYS A 184 -2.55 4.63 -12.78
C CYS A 184 -4.04 4.63 -13.11
N ALA A 185 -4.41 4.07 -14.26
CA ALA A 185 -5.78 4.08 -14.79
C ALA A 185 -6.13 2.74 -15.43
N ASP A 186 -7.42 2.42 -15.46
CA ASP A 186 -7.93 1.23 -16.15
C ASP A 186 -8.00 1.43 -17.67
N HIS A 187 -8.05 0.34 -18.44
CA HIS A 187 -8.05 0.39 -19.91
C HIS A 187 -9.14 1.32 -20.49
N ARG A 188 -10.33 1.30 -19.88
CA ARG A 188 -11.45 2.17 -20.27
C ARG A 188 -11.12 3.66 -20.08
N GLN A 189 -10.56 4.01 -18.93
CA GLN A 189 -10.14 5.38 -18.62
C GLN A 189 -9.00 5.85 -19.55
N ALA A 190 -8.07 4.96 -19.89
CA ALA A 190 -7.02 5.24 -20.86
C ALA A 190 -7.57 5.56 -22.25
N LEU A 191 -8.56 4.79 -22.73
CA LEU A 191 -9.21 5.04 -24.02
C LEU A 191 -10.03 6.34 -24.02
N GLU A 192 -10.75 6.64 -22.94
CA GLU A 192 -11.51 7.88 -22.81
C GLU A 192 -10.58 9.12 -22.80
N SER A 193 -9.45 9.02 -22.09
CA SER A 193 -8.48 10.11 -21.97
C SER A 193 -7.68 10.35 -23.25
N LEU A 194 -7.59 9.33 -24.11
CA LEU A 194 -6.86 9.36 -25.38
C LEU A 194 -7.77 9.38 -26.61
N ARG A 195 -9.10 9.51 -26.45
CA ARG A 195 -10.09 9.39 -27.54
C ARG A 195 -9.76 10.21 -28.79
N GLU A 196 -9.14 11.37 -28.63
CA GLU A 196 -8.80 12.28 -29.73
C GLU A 196 -7.46 11.97 -30.40
N ALA A 197 -6.58 11.21 -29.74
CA ALA A 197 -5.27 10.81 -30.25
C ALA A 197 -5.26 9.42 -30.89
N LEU A 198 -6.37 8.69 -30.81
CA LEU A 198 -6.59 7.36 -31.38
C LEU A 198 -7.38 7.44 -32.70
#